data_AF-A0AB74A0W6-F1
#
_entry.id   AF-A0AB74A0W6-F1
#
_cell.length_a   1.000
_cell.length_b   1.000
_cell.length_c   1.000
_cell.angle_alpha   90.00
_cell.angle_beta   90.00
_cell.angle_gamma   90.00
#
_symmetry.space_group_name_H-M   'P 1'
#
loop_
_entity.id
_entity.type
_entity.pdbx_description
1 polymer ?
#
loop_
_entity_poly.entity_id
_entity_poly.type
_entity_poly.pdbx_seq_one_letter_code
_entity_poly.pdbx_strand_id
1 'polypeptide(L)'
;MSSLQNDIPTQQASDVNRGLLRARHRNYRAAKVTQGLLVLVSIILPVIGVCVGPQIPEIRPYLALASLILLVMETALFDRIQKDRLKRGAKLQEQFDTDVFGLPWNRFVTGAQVEHEDVRRLSAKPLSKKREVHFQAWYEVCVGRLPLHLARLIGQRTNISYDARLRRRYGGWLLMLTLLFGVTLLYVGLYKGLQFPDLIMTLIVPFLPMLTWALRERMQQANTANSLTNLNGEWDKIWTKALGGADAAALTAESRALQDSIYQHRERSPLVFDWVYSIFRSASEDEAHYAAEDLVRKAEKTLIGEAKE
;
A
#
# COMPACT_ATOMS: atom_id res chain seq x y z
N MET A 1 6.84 -39.31 6.86
CA MET A 1 5.99 -38.11 7.09
C MET A 1 6.83 -36.92 7.59
N SER A 2 8.00 -36.62 6.97
CA SER A 2 8.93 -35.57 7.45
C SER A 2 9.33 -34.51 6.40
N SER A 3 8.50 -34.24 5.39
CA SER A 3 8.86 -33.26 4.33
C SER A 3 7.70 -32.36 3.85
N LEU A 4 6.70 -32.12 4.69
CA LEU A 4 5.62 -31.18 4.39
C LEU A 4 5.88 -29.77 4.93
N GLN A 5 6.91 -29.59 5.78
CA GLN A 5 7.22 -28.27 6.33
C GLN A 5 8.13 -27.48 5.39
N ASN A 6 7.73 -26.25 5.08
CA ASN A 6 8.53 -25.32 4.30
C ASN A 6 9.21 -24.27 5.19
N ASP A 7 10.22 -23.60 4.61
CA ASP A 7 11.05 -22.65 5.33
C ASP A 7 10.51 -21.21 5.34
N ILE A 8 9.29 -20.92 4.85
CA ILE A 8 8.72 -19.55 4.89
C ILE A 8 8.76 -18.94 6.30
N PRO A 9 8.35 -19.64 7.38
CA PRO A 9 8.38 -19.09 8.74
C PRO A 9 9.79 -18.70 9.22
N THR A 10 10.80 -19.49 8.87
CA THR A 10 12.19 -19.26 9.29
C THR A 10 12.87 -18.24 8.37
N GLN A 11 12.66 -18.34 7.07
CA GLN A 11 13.27 -17.47 6.05
C GLN A 11 12.83 -16.01 6.19
N GLN A 12 11.54 -15.75 6.44
CA GLN A 12 11.06 -14.37 6.62
C GLN A 12 11.63 -13.70 7.88
N ALA A 13 11.96 -14.48 8.91
CA ALA A 13 12.52 -14.01 10.16
C ALA A 13 14.04 -13.76 10.09
N SER A 14 14.70 -14.14 8.99
CA SER A 14 16.14 -13.96 8.79
C SER A 14 16.54 -12.49 8.85
N ASP A 15 17.77 -12.20 9.30
CA ASP A 15 18.24 -10.82 9.42
C ASP A 15 18.33 -10.11 8.06
N VAL A 16 18.60 -10.85 6.99
CA VAL A 16 18.61 -10.34 5.62
C VAL A 16 17.21 -9.86 5.23
N ASN A 17 16.19 -10.70 5.39
CA ASN A 17 14.81 -10.38 5.02
C ASN A 17 14.18 -9.30 5.90
N ARG A 18 14.48 -9.33 7.20
CA ARG A 18 14.12 -8.22 8.10
C ARG A 18 14.81 -6.93 7.69
N GLY A 19 16.04 -7.00 7.20
CA GLY A 19 16.76 -5.88 6.59
C GLY A 19 16.00 -5.27 5.41
N LEU A 20 15.50 -6.10 4.49
CA LEU A 20 14.69 -5.65 3.35
C LEU A 20 13.38 -4.99 3.80
N LEU A 21 12.66 -5.57 4.76
CA LEU A 21 11.43 -4.98 5.30
C LEU A 21 11.69 -3.62 6.00
N ARG A 22 12.80 -3.49 6.74
CA ARG A 22 13.22 -2.20 7.32
C ARG A 22 13.52 -1.18 6.24
N ALA A 23 14.30 -1.57 5.23
CA ALA A 23 14.68 -0.69 4.14
C ALA A 23 13.45 -0.18 3.39
N ARG A 24 12.53 -1.10 3.07
CA ARG A 24 11.23 -0.80 2.45
C ARG A 24 10.44 0.19 3.31
N HIS A 25 10.30 -0.09 4.60
CA HIS A 25 9.52 0.76 5.49
C HIS A 25 10.06 2.19 5.54
N ARG A 26 11.38 2.37 5.67
CA ARG A 26 12.00 3.70 5.65
C ARG A 26 11.82 4.42 4.31
N ASN A 27 11.99 3.70 3.21
CA ASN A 27 11.81 4.25 1.88
C ASN A 27 10.37 4.75 1.65
N TYR A 28 9.35 3.94 1.99
CA TYR A 28 7.96 4.38 1.89
C TYR A 28 7.62 5.49 2.90
N ARG A 29 8.18 5.47 4.11
CA ARG A 29 7.97 6.55 5.08
C ARG A 29 8.48 7.88 4.55
N ALA A 30 9.64 7.91 3.89
CA ALA A 30 10.14 9.13 3.25
C ALA A 30 9.18 9.64 2.17
N ALA A 31 8.64 8.77 1.33
CA ALA A 31 7.63 9.13 0.33
C ALA A 31 6.36 9.70 0.98
N LYS A 32 5.85 9.05 2.03
CA LYS A 32 4.67 9.50 2.79
C LYS A 32 4.89 10.85 3.48
N VAL A 33 6.09 11.14 3.99
CA VAL A 33 6.39 12.44 4.61
C VAL A 33 6.32 13.56 3.58
N THR A 34 6.87 13.35 2.37
CA THR A 34 6.77 14.33 1.28
C THR A 34 5.31 14.60 0.89
N GLN A 35 4.47 13.55 0.86
CA GLN A 35 3.03 13.71 0.64
C GLN A 35 2.30 14.39 1.77
N GLY A 36 2.63 14.05 3.01
CA GLY A 36 2.05 14.68 4.19
C GLY A 36 2.33 16.18 4.23
N LEU A 37 3.52 16.62 3.83
CA LEU A 37 3.85 18.05 3.75
C LEU A 37 2.95 18.79 2.74
N LEU A 38 2.74 18.21 1.56
CA LEU A 38 1.91 18.84 0.53
C LEU A 38 0.44 18.92 0.97
N VAL A 39 -0.08 17.82 1.52
CA VAL A 39 -1.45 17.79 2.09
C VAL A 39 -1.58 18.78 3.24
N LEU A 40 -0.55 18.94 4.07
CA LEU A 40 -0.57 19.92 5.16
C LEU A 40 -0.66 21.36 4.63
N VAL A 41 0.12 21.70 3.59
CA VAL A 41 0.04 23.04 2.97
C VAL A 41 -1.34 23.27 2.35
N SER A 42 -1.91 22.28 1.66
CA SER A 42 -3.25 22.40 1.04
C SER A 42 -4.38 22.51 2.07
N ILE A 43 -4.18 22.01 3.30
CA ILE A 43 -5.11 22.23 4.42
C ILE A 43 -4.94 23.63 5.04
N ILE A 44 -3.70 24.10 5.20
CA ILE A 44 -3.41 25.37 5.88
C ILE A 44 -3.96 26.56 5.08
N LEU A 45 -3.82 26.57 3.75
CA LEU A 45 -4.26 27.68 2.91
C LEU A 45 -5.74 28.08 3.10
N PRO A 46 -6.73 27.17 2.98
CA PRO A 46 -8.14 27.51 3.21
C PRO A 46 -8.44 27.83 4.68
N VAL A 47 -7.70 27.26 5.64
CA VAL A 47 -7.84 27.63 7.07
C VAL A 47 -7.43 29.09 7.28
N ILE A 48 -6.25 29.49 6.78
CA ILE A 48 -5.80 30.88 6.86
C ILE A 48 -6.80 31.80 6.16
N GLY A 49 -7.32 31.41 5.00
CA GLY A 49 -8.30 32.19 4.28
C GLY A 49 -9.58 32.46 5.09
N VAL A 50 -10.16 31.43 5.71
CA VAL A 50 -11.38 31.60 6.54
C VAL A 50 -11.09 32.26 7.89
N CYS A 51 -9.90 32.05 8.46
CA CYS A 51 -9.52 32.62 9.75
C CYS A 51 -9.15 34.11 9.66
N VAL A 52 -8.29 34.46 8.71
CA VAL A 52 -7.62 35.76 8.57
C VAL A 52 -8.23 36.62 7.46
N GLY A 53 -8.73 36.01 6.38
CA GLY A 53 -9.32 36.73 5.24
C GLY A 53 -10.44 37.73 5.59
N PRO A 54 -11.30 37.49 6.61
CA PRO A 54 -12.24 38.51 7.09
C PRO A 54 -11.57 39.74 7.72
N GLN A 55 -10.43 39.56 8.39
CA GLN A 55 -9.72 40.61 9.13
C GLN A 55 -8.76 41.41 8.22
N ILE A 56 -8.17 40.74 7.22
CA ILE A 56 -7.17 41.32 6.31
C ILE A 56 -7.58 41.01 4.87
N PRO A 57 -8.47 41.80 4.24
CA PRO A 57 -8.96 41.54 2.89
C PRO A 57 -7.88 41.50 1.81
N GLU A 58 -6.77 42.21 2.03
CA GLU A 58 -5.63 42.30 1.11
C GLU A 58 -4.92 40.95 0.91
N ILE A 59 -5.04 40.00 1.84
CA ILE A 59 -4.38 38.69 1.73
C ILE A 59 -5.09 37.74 0.75
N ARG A 60 -6.37 37.98 0.45
CA ARG A 60 -7.24 37.05 -0.29
C ARG A 60 -6.69 36.71 -1.69
N PRO A 61 -6.25 37.68 -2.52
CA PRO A 61 -5.71 37.37 -3.84
C PRO A 61 -4.41 36.57 -3.77
N TYR A 62 -3.56 36.83 -2.76
CA TYR A 62 -2.31 36.09 -2.57
C TYR A 62 -2.56 34.64 -2.15
N LEU A 63 -3.57 34.39 -1.31
CA LEU A 63 -3.99 33.02 -0.97
C LEU A 63 -4.52 32.27 -2.19
N ALA A 64 -5.36 32.92 -3.00
CA ALA A 64 -5.86 32.33 -4.24
C ALA A 64 -4.69 32.00 -5.20
N LEU A 65 -3.76 32.93 -5.41
CA LEU A 65 -2.58 32.73 -6.25
C LEU A 65 -1.70 31.58 -5.72
N ALA A 66 -1.39 31.56 -4.42
CA ALA A 66 -0.60 30.49 -3.81
C ALA A 66 -1.25 29.11 -3.99
N SER A 67 -2.58 29.05 -3.91
CA SER A 67 -3.34 27.82 -4.10
C SER A 67 -3.34 27.34 -5.55
N LEU A 68 -3.43 28.26 -6.51
CA LEU A 68 -3.29 27.94 -7.93
C LEU A 68 -1.87 27.43 -8.26
N ILE A 69 -0.84 28.08 -7.71
CA ILE A 69 0.55 27.63 -7.84
C ILE A 69 0.71 26.22 -7.25
N LEU A 70 0.14 25.97 -6.06
CA LEU A 70 0.19 24.66 -5.42
C LEU A 70 -0.46 23.58 -6.29
N LEU A 71 -1.63 23.86 -6.89
CA LEU A 71 -2.33 22.93 -7.79
C LEU A 71 -1.48 22.56 -9.01
N VAL A 72 -0.80 23.54 -9.62
CA VAL A 72 0.11 23.31 -10.76
C VAL A 72 1.35 22.53 -10.33
N MET A 73 1.96 22.88 -9.20
CA MET A 73 3.11 22.16 -8.66
C MET A 73 2.81 20.69 -8.34
N GLU A 74 1.65 20.43 -7.73
CA GLU A 74 1.20 19.09 -7.40
C GLU A 74 1.08 18.22 -8.65
N THR A 75 0.46 18.75 -9.70
CA THR A 75 0.25 18.01 -10.95
C THR A 75 1.56 17.80 -11.74
N ALA A 76 2.47 18.77 -11.75
CA ALA A 76 3.66 18.73 -12.60
C ALA A 76 4.87 18.01 -11.98
N LEU A 77 5.12 18.17 -10.68
CA LEU A 77 6.40 17.79 -10.07
C LEU A 77 6.27 16.58 -9.14
N PHE A 78 5.14 16.46 -8.47
CA PHE A 78 5.01 15.58 -7.32
C PHE A 78 5.04 14.09 -7.70
N ASP A 79 4.29 13.72 -8.75
CA ASP A 79 4.26 12.35 -9.26
C ASP A 79 5.66 11.88 -9.70
N ARG A 80 6.46 12.79 -10.27
CA ARG A 80 7.84 12.51 -10.69
C ARG A 80 8.77 12.27 -9.51
N ILE A 81 8.66 13.08 -8.46
CA ILE A 81 9.49 12.96 -7.24
C ILE A 81 9.19 11.64 -6.51
N GLN A 82 7.94 11.20 -6.50
CA GLN A 82 7.56 9.97 -5.80
C GLN A 82 7.92 8.69 -6.54
N LYS A 83 7.91 8.71 -7.88
CA LYS A 83 8.02 7.52 -8.72
C LYS A 83 9.21 6.62 -8.36
N ASP A 84 10.39 7.22 -8.16
CA ASP A 84 11.60 6.46 -7.84
C ASP A 84 11.52 5.80 -6.46
N ARG A 85 10.89 6.47 -5.49
CA ARG A 85 10.67 5.91 -4.15
C ARG A 85 9.66 4.77 -4.21
N LEU A 86 8.55 4.92 -4.95
CA LEU A 86 7.56 3.87 -5.12
C LEU A 86 8.18 2.62 -5.77
N LYS A 87 8.93 2.83 -6.85
CA LYS A 87 9.65 1.77 -7.55
C LYS A 87 10.66 1.07 -6.65
N ARG A 88 11.51 1.81 -5.94
CA ARG A 88 12.47 1.23 -4.98
C ARG A 88 11.77 0.45 -3.87
N GLY A 89 10.67 0.98 -3.34
CA GLY A 89 9.88 0.31 -2.31
C GLY A 89 9.26 -0.99 -2.81
N ALA A 90 8.78 -1.02 -4.05
CA ALA A 90 8.25 -2.22 -4.69
C ALA A 90 9.36 -3.26 -4.92
N LYS A 91 10.56 -2.84 -5.37
CA LYS A 91 11.72 -3.72 -5.53
C LYS A 91 12.20 -4.33 -4.23
N LEU A 92 12.27 -3.56 -3.15
CA LEU A 92 12.65 -4.05 -1.83
C LEU A 92 11.67 -5.10 -1.31
N GLN A 93 10.36 -4.88 -1.52
CA GLN A 93 9.37 -5.90 -1.18
C GLN A 93 9.48 -7.11 -2.11
N GLU A 94 9.76 -6.92 -3.40
CA GLU A 94 9.94 -8.03 -4.34
C GLU A 94 11.13 -8.89 -3.95
N GLN A 95 12.29 -8.31 -3.62
CA GLN A 95 13.45 -9.07 -3.14
C GLN A 95 13.08 -9.93 -1.92
N PHE A 96 12.32 -9.35 -0.97
CA PHE A 96 11.83 -10.07 0.19
C PHE A 96 10.84 -11.19 -0.18
N ASP A 97 9.82 -10.88 -0.98
CA ASP A 97 8.79 -11.83 -1.39
C ASP A 97 9.43 -13.01 -2.15
N THR A 98 10.34 -12.74 -3.10
CA THR A 98 11.00 -13.78 -3.89
C THR A 98 11.94 -14.65 -3.09
N ASP A 99 12.68 -14.05 -2.15
CA ASP A 99 13.58 -14.80 -1.28
C ASP A 99 12.80 -15.72 -0.34
N VAL A 100 11.77 -15.19 0.33
CA VAL A 100 10.89 -15.97 1.22
C VAL A 100 10.13 -17.06 0.49
N PHE A 101 9.63 -16.79 -0.72
CA PHE A 101 8.89 -17.78 -1.49
C PHE A 101 9.76 -18.76 -2.27
N GLY A 102 11.09 -18.58 -2.29
CA GLY A 102 11.99 -19.38 -3.12
C GLY A 102 11.67 -19.27 -4.61
N LEU A 103 11.42 -18.05 -5.07
CA LEU A 103 11.15 -17.72 -6.48
C LEU A 103 12.38 -17.06 -7.12
N PRO A 104 12.69 -17.37 -8.39
CA PRO A 104 13.81 -16.73 -9.07
C PRO A 104 13.53 -15.24 -9.31
N TRP A 105 14.58 -14.42 -9.27
CA TRP A 105 14.50 -13.00 -9.60
C TRP A 105 14.32 -12.79 -11.11
N ASN A 106 13.25 -12.07 -11.50
CA ASN A 106 13.01 -11.73 -12.89
C ASN A 106 13.63 -10.36 -13.26
N ARG A 107 14.84 -10.37 -13.84
CA ARG A 107 15.53 -9.14 -14.26
C ARG A 107 14.84 -8.44 -15.43
N PHE A 108 14.09 -9.15 -16.27
CA PHE A 108 13.37 -8.57 -17.40
C PHE A 108 12.20 -7.68 -16.92
N VAL A 109 11.46 -8.15 -15.91
CA VAL A 109 10.32 -7.40 -15.34
C VAL A 109 10.79 -6.34 -14.34
N THR A 110 11.65 -6.71 -13.40
CA THR A 110 11.98 -5.88 -12.23
C THR A 110 13.24 -5.04 -12.44
N GLY A 111 14.07 -5.38 -13.43
CA GLY A 111 15.40 -4.83 -13.62
C GLY A 111 16.39 -5.34 -12.56
N ALA A 112 17.44 -4.55 -12.30
CA ALA A 112 18.40 -4.88 -11.25
C ALA A 112 17.75 -4.83 -9.86
N GLN A 113 18.27 -5.68 -8.98
CA GLN A 113 18.02 -5.67 -7.55
C GLN A 113 18.46 -4.35 -6.91
N VAL A 114 17.96 -4.05 -5.70
CA VAL A 114 18.48 -2.91 -4.94
C VAL A 114 19.82 -3.31 -4.36
N GLU A 115 20.84 -2.47 -4.57
CA GLU A 115 22.21 -2.71 -4.10
C GLU A 115 22.28 -2.92 -2.59
N HIS A 116 23.20 -3.78 -2.15
CA HIS A 116 23.32 -4.15 -0.74
C HIS A 116 23.68 -2.96 0.14
N GLU A 117 24.48 -2.02 -0.33
CA GLU A 117 24.84 -0.77 0.36
C GLU A 117 23.60 0.10 0.58
N ASP A 118 22.70 0.16 -0.39
CA ASP A 118 21.45 0.91 -0.29
C ASP A 118 20.48 0.26 0.69
N VAL A 119 20.35 -1.08 0.63
CA VAL A 119 19.58 -1.85 1.62
C VAL A 119 20.16 -1.63 3.02
N ARG A 120 21.48 -1.70 3.19
CA ARG A 120 22.15 -1.51 4.48
C ARG A 120 21.95 -0.08 4.99
N ARG A 121 22.14 0.94 4.14
CA ARG A 121 21.91 2.34 4.50
C ARG A 121 20.50 2.58 5.04
N LEU A 122 19.49 1.97 4.41
CA LEU A 122 18.09 2.10 4.83
C LEU A 122 17.71 1.16 5.98
N SER A 123 18.44 0.09 6.25
CA SER A 123 18.12 -0.90 7.28
C SER A 123 18.97 -0.82 8.54
N ALA A 124 20.09 -0.08 8.53
CA ALA A 124 21.10 -0.05 9.58
C ALA A 124 20.57 0.27 10.98
N LYS A 125 19.59 1.19 11.06
CA LYS A 125 18.95 1.52 12.34
C LYS A 125 17.79 0.52 12.59
N PRO A 126 17.54 0.10 13.84
CA PRO A 126 16.32 -0.62 14.17
C PRO A 126 15.09 0.30 14.06
N LEU A 127 13.91 -0.28 13.88
CA LEU A 127 12.62 0.41 14.01
C LEU A 127 12.11 0.33 15.45
N SER A 128 10.89 0.82 15.70
CA SER A 128 10.26 0.66 17.02
C SER A 128 10.10 -0.82 17.35
N LYS A 129 10.21 -1.19 18.64
CA LYS A 129 10.05 -2.58 19.11
C LYS A 129 8.78 -3.22 18.57
N LYS A 130 7.65 -2.49 18.65
CA LYS A 130 6.37 -2.91 18.07
C LYS A 130 6.56 -3.25 16.60
N ARG A 131 7.12 -2.37 15.77
CA ARG A 131 7.26 -2.62 14.33
C ARG A 131 8.21 -3.78 14.00
N GLU A 132 9.29 -3.93 14.75
CA GLU A 132 10.25 -5.04 14.58
C GLU A 132 9.61 -6.42 14.79
N VAL A 133 8.73 -6.56 15.80
CA VAL A 133 7.99 -7.82 16.03
C VAL A 133 7.13 -8.18 14.82
N HIS A 134 6.48 -7.20 14.18
CA HIS A 134 5.66 -7.47 12.99
C HIS A 134 6.47 -7.89 11.76
N PHE A 135 7.79 -7.72 11.77
CA PHE A 135 8.66 -8.17 10.68
C PHE A 135 9.20 -9.58 10.92
N GLN A 136 8.91 -10.21 12.06
CA GLN A 136 9.26 -11.60 12.32
C GLN A 136 8.30 -12.57 11.63
N ALA A 137 7.02 -12.19 11.53
CA ALA A 137 5.96 -12.96 10.88
C ALA A 137 5.15 -12.03 9.96
N TRP A 138 5.76 -11.67 8.81
CA TRP A 138 5.08 -10.92 7.75
C TRP A 138 4.00 -11.75 7.06
N TYR A 139 4.26 -13.04 6.86
CA TYR A 139 3.31 -14.04 6.38
C TYR A 139 2.88 -14.95 7.53
N GLU A 140 1.67 -15.48 7.42
CA GLU A 140 1.08 -16.34 8.44
C GLU A 140 1.91 -17.60 8.65
N VAL A 141 2.35 -17.85 9.89
CA VAL A 141 3.23 -18.99 10.25
C VAL A 141 2.59 -20.34 9.87
N CYS A 142 1.26 -20.40 9.85
CA CYS A 142 0.49 -21.60 9.53
C CYS A 142 0.75 -22.14 8.12
N VAL A 143 1.19 -21.30 7.17
CA VAL A 143 1.53 -21.73 5.81
C VAL A 143 2.75 -22.65 5.79
N GLY A 144 3.57 -22.62 6.86
CA GLY A 144 4.72 -23.51 7.06
C GLY A 144 4.37 -24.99 7.05
N ARG A 145 3.09 -25.37 7.22
CA ARG A 145 2.62 -26.76 7.23
C ARG A 145 2.48 -27.40 5.84
N LEU A 146 2.51 -26.60 4.78
CA LEU A 146 2.30 -27.06 3.41
C LEU A 146 3.62 -27.16 2.64
N PRO A 147 3.66 -27.93 1.54
CA PRO A 147 4.71 -27.80 0.54
C PRO A 147 4.87 -26.34 0.07
N LEU A 148 6.12 -25.94 -0.21
CA LEU A 148 6.46 -24.55 -0.54
C LEU A 148 5.65 -23.98 -1.71
N HIS A 149 5.36 -24.80 -2.74
CA HIS A 149 4.60 -24.38 -3.92
C HIS A 149 3.14 -24.00 -3.61
N LEU A 150 2.52 -24.62 -2.60
CA LEU A 150 1.18 -24.22 -2.12
C LEU A 150 1.28 -23.05 -1.14
N ALA A 151 2.24 -23.11 -0.22
CA ALA A 151 2.41 -22.09 0.81
C ALA A 151 2.65 -20.69 0.24
N ARG A 152 3.46 -20.57 -0.82
CA ARG A 152 3.71 -19.29 -1.50
C ARG A 152 2.44 -18.72 -2.16
N LEU A 153 1.58 -19.57 -2.72
CA LEU A 153 0.31 -19.12 -3.31
C LEU A 153 -0.58 -18.49 -2.23
N ILE A 154 -0.62 -19.06 -1.02
CA ILE A 154 -1.34 -18.47 0.10
C ILE A 154 -0.75 -17.11 0.47
N GLY A 155 0.58 -16.99 0.57
CA GLY A 155 1.23 -15.70 0.84
C GLY A 155 0.96 -14.62 -0.23
N GLN A 156 0.94 -15.02 -1.52
CA GLN A 156 0.56 -14.14 -2.63
C GLN A 156 -0.91 -13.70 -2.53
N ARG A 157 -1.80 -14.61 -2.16
CA ARG A 157 -3.22 -14.33 -1.92
C ARG A 157 -3.44 -13.40 -0.74
N THR A 158 -2.69 -13.57 0.34
CA THR A 158 -2.67 -12.64 1.48
C THR A 158 -2.29 -11.25 0.99
N ASN A 159 -1.18 -11.11 0.27
CA ASN A 159 -0.71 -9.83 -0.29
C ASN A 159 -1.79 -9.14 -1.16
N ILE A 160 -2.38 -9.86 -2.12
CA ILE A 160 -3.38 -9.32 -3.04
C ILE A 160 -4.61 -8.83 -2.27
N SER A 161 -5.15 -9.69 -1.42
CA SER A 161 -6.44 -9.44 -0.79
C SER A 161 -6.36 -8.43 0.36
N TYR A 162 -5.27 -8.43 1.13
CA TYR A 162 -5.00 -7.45 2.16
C TYR A 162 -4.92 -6.04 1.55
N ASP A 163 -4.15 -5.89 0.47
CA ASP A 163 -3.99 -4.58 -0.19
C ASP A 163 -5.32 -4.11 -0.81
N ALA A 164 -6.09 -5.01 -1.44
CA ALA A 164 -7.39 -4.66 -2.04
C ALA A 164 -8.37 -4.12 -1.00
N ARG A 165 -8.48 -4.79 0.15
CA ARG A 165 -9.38 -4.37 1.25
C ARG A 165 -8.94 -3.02 1.83
N LEU A 166 -7.64 -2.84 2.08
CA LEU A 166 -7.09 -1.59 2.61
C LEU A 166 -7.40 -0.40 1.69
N ARG A 167 -7.19 -0.56 0.38
CA ARG A 167 -7.39 0.52 -0.61
C ARG A 167 -8.85 0.93 -0.77
N ARG A 168 -9.77 -0.04 -0.78
CA ARG A 168 -11.22 0.22 -0.86
C ARG A 168 -11.70 1.09 0.30
N ARG A 169 -11.26 0.75 1.52
CA ARG A 169 -11.57 1.51 2.74
C ARG A 169 -10.90 2.88 2.68
N TYR A 170 -9.59 2.93 2.43
CA TYR A 170 -8.80 4.17 2.48
C TYR A 170 -9.34 5.31 1.60
N GLY A 171 -9.55 5.05 0.31
CA GLY A 171 -9.96 6.11 -0.62
C GLY A 171 -11.30 6.74 -0.23
N GLY A 172 -12.25 5.95 0.26
CA GLY A 172 -13.58 6.44 0.66
C GLY A 172 -13.51 7.32 1.92
N TRP A 173 -12.78 6.86 2.93
CA TRP A 173 -12.57 7.60 4.18
C TRP A 173 -11.88 8.95 3.94
N LEU A 174 -10.84 8.97 3.09
CA LEU A 174 -10.10 10.18 2.79
C LEU A 174 -10.98 11.26 2.13
N LEU A 175 -11.77 10.87 1.13
CA LEU A 175 -12.67 11.80 0.44
C LEU A 175 -13.75 12.31 1.40
N MET A 176 -14.34 11.43 2.21
CA MET A 176 -15.34 11.82 3.21
C MET A 176 -14.78 12.87 4.19
N LEU A 177 -13.58 12.64 4.74
CA LEU A 177 -12.94 13.59 5.65
C LEU A 177 -12.63 14.93 4.98
N THR A 178 -12.21 14.91 3.72
CA THR A 178 -11.94 16.12 2.94
C THR A 178 -13.22 16.94 2.72
N LEU A 179 -14.33 16.29 2.37
CA LEU A 179 -15.62 16.95 2.20
C LEU A 179 -16.16 17.51 3.52
N LEU A 180 -16.07 16.75 4.61
CA LEU A 180 -16.48 17.23 5.94
C LEU A 180 -15.68 18.46 6.37
N PHE A 181 -14.37 18.47 6.10
CA PHE A 181 -13.50 19.61 6.35
C PHE A 181 -13.92 20.84 5.53
N GLY A 182 -14.18 20.68 4.22
CA GLY A 182 -14.67 21.76 3.36
C GLY A 182 -16.02 22.34 3.81
N VAL A 183 -16.97 21.47 4.19
CA VAL A 183 -18.28 21.88 4.74
C VAL A 183 -18.12 22.65 6.06
N THR A 184 -17.21 22.20 6.92
CA THR A 184 -16.92 22.89 8.19
C THR A 184 -16.37 24.29 7.94
N LEU A 185 -15.40 24.43 7.02
CA LEU A 185 -14.86 25.73 6.66
C LEU A 185 -15.90 26.65 6.03
N LEU A 186 -16.80 26.11 5.19
CA LEU A 186 -17.90 26.86 4.61
C LEU A 186 -18.84 27.40 5.68
N TYR A 187 -19.22 26.57 6.65
CA TYR A 187 -20.05 26.99 7.78
C TYR A 187 -19.37 28.11 8.59
N VAL A 188 -18.08 27.98 8.91
CA VAL A 188 -17.32 29.01 9.63
C VAL A 188 -17.25 30.32 8.82
N GLY A 189 -17.02 30.23 7.51
CA GLY A 189 -16.98 31.40 6.63
C GLY A 189 -18.31 32.15 6.60
N LEU A 190 -19.43 31.44 6.49
CA LEU A 190 -20.78 32.01 6.54
C LEU A 190 -21.10 32.62 7.91
N TYR A 191 -20.73 31.93 9.00
CA TYR A 191 -20.90 32.44 10.36
C TYR A 191 -20.14 33.76 10.59
N LYS A 192 -18.99 33.93 9.95
CA LYS A 192 -18.21 35.19 9.98
C LYS A 192 -18.73 36.28 9.03
N GLY A 193 -19.85 36.07 8.34
CA GLY A 193 -20.47 37.05 7.47
C GLY A 193 -19.72 37.32 6.16
N LEU A 194 -18.89 36.38 5.70
CA LEU A 194 -18.22 36.50 4.40
C LEU A 194 -19.25 36.52 3.27
N GLN A 195 -19.14 37.54 2.40
CA GLN A 195 -19.95 37.64 1.18
C GLN A 195 -19.50 36.59 0.16
N PHE A 196 -20.36 36.32 -0.83
CA PHE A 196 -20.09 35.28 -1.83
C PHE A 196 -18.75 35.43 -2.59
N PRO A 197 -18.35 36.62 -3.08
CA PRO A 197 -17.06 36.78 -3.74
C PRO A 197 -15.87 36.50 -2.80
N ASP A 198 -16.02 36.84 -1.52
CA ASP A 198 -14.99 36.64 -0.53
C ASP A 198 -14.82 35.17 -0.19
N LEU A 199 -15.93 34.43 -0.04
CA LEU A 199 -15.91 32.98 0.13
C LEU A 199 -15.18 32.27 -1.02
N ILE A 200 -15.35 32.75 -2.26
CA ILE A 200 -14.62 32.18 -3.39
C ILE A 200 -13.11 32.31 -3.19
N MET A 201 -12.64 33.52 -2.85
CA MET A 201 -11.22 33.83 -2.75
C MET A 201 -10.57 33.28 -1.47
N THR A 202 -11.30 33.21 -0.36
CA THR A 202 -10.77 32.77 0.94
C THR A 202 -10.93 31.27 1.18
N LEU A 203 -11.92 30.63 0.57
CA LEU A 203 -12.24 29.24 0.85
C LEU A 203 -12.22 28.39 -0.42
N ILE A 204 -13.06 28.70 -1.41
CA ILE A 204 -13.27 27.78 -2.54
C ILE A 204 -11.96 27.57 -3.30
N VAL A 205 -11.32 28.65 -3.77
CA VAL A 205 -10.06 28.56 -4.52
C VAL A 205 -8.95 27.91 -3.67
N PRO A 206 -8.73 28.30 -2.40
CA PRO A 206 -7.74 27.63 -1.56
C PRO A 206 -8.01 26.17 -1.21
N PHE A 207 -9.27 25.74 -1.24
CA PHE A 207 -9.66 24.35 -0.97
C PHE A 207 -9.53 23.44 -2.21
N LEU A 208 -9.52 24.00 -3.43
CA LEU A 208 -9.46 23.22 -4.67
C LEU A 208 -8.24 22.26 -4.75
N PRO A 209 -7.00 22.65 -4.39
CA PRO A 209 -5.87 21.72 -4.42
C PRO A 209 -6.12 20.46 -3.58
N MET A 210 -6.61 20.64 -2.35
CA MET A 210 -6.92 19.51 -1.47
C MET A 210 -8.06 18.64 -2.02
N LEU A 211 -9.12 19.26 -2.53
CA LEU A 211 -10.28 18.53 -3.06
C LEU A 211 -9.92 17.73 -4.32
N THR A 212 -9.20 18.35 -5.25
CA THR A 212 -8.75 17.69 -6.49
C THR A 212 -7.79 16.55 -6.19
N TRP A 213 -6.84 16.74 -5.27
CA TRP A 213 -5.98 15.69 -4.77
C TRP A 213 -6.78 14.52 -4.18
N ALA A 214 -7.74 14.80 -3.27
CA ALA A 214 -8.54 13.76 -2.61
C ALA A 214 -9.42 12.97 -3.59
N LEU A 215 -10.00 13.64 -4.58
CA LEU A 215 -10.78 13.00 -5.66
C LEU A 215 -9.88 12.09 -6.51
N ARG A 216 -8.72 12.60 -6.94
CA ARG A 216 -7.73 11.83 -7.71
C ARG A 216 -7.24 10.62 -6.92
N GLU A 217 -6.91 10.80 -5.65
CA GLU A 217 -6.49 9.73 -4.74
C GLU A 217 -7.60 8.68 -4.59
N ARG A 218 -8.86 9.08 -4.38
CA ARG A 218 -10.00 8.15 -4.34
C ARG A 218 -10.10 7.31 -5.61
N MET A 219 -10.03 7.95 -6.77
CA MET A 219 -10.11 7.26 -8.07
C MET A 219 -8.94 6.30 -8.27
N GLN A 220 -7.72 6.74 -7.98
CA GLN A 220 -6.52 5.89 -8.08
C GLN A 220 -6.62 4.68 -7.15
N GLN A 221 -7.00 4.87 -5.90
CA GLN A 221 -7.17 3.77 -4.94
C GLN A 221 -8.27 2.78 -5.36
N ALA A 222 -9.37 3.27 -5.92
CA ALA A 222 -10.44 2.41 -6.44
C ALA A 222 -9.96 1.59 -7.66
N ASN A 223 -9.28 2.22 -8.61
CA ASN A 223 -8.72 1.54 -9.78
C ASN A 223 -7.69 0.48 -9.40
N THR A 224 -6.81 0.79 -8.44
CA THR A 224 -5.82 -0.16 -7.89
C THR A 224 -6.52 -1.33 -7.21
N ALA A 225 -7.56 -1.09 -6.40
CA ALA A 225 -8.34 -2.17 -5.79
C ALA A 225 -9.06 -3.07 -6.81
N ASN A 226 -9.54 -2.51 -7.92
CA ASN A 226 -10.14 -3.27 -9.01
C ASN A 226 -9.10 -4.12 -9.74
N SER A 227 -7.91 -3.58 -10.03
CA SER A 227 -6.79 -4.34 -10.59
C SER A 227 -6.38 -5.54 -9.72
N LEU A 228 -6.40 -5.39 -8.39
CA LEU A 228 -6.15 -6.50 -7.46
C LEU A 228 -7.25 -7.57 -7.50
N THR A 229 -8.48 -7.19 -7.82
CA THR A 229 -9.59 -8.16 -7.99
C THR A 229 -9.32 -9.06 -9.19
N ASN A 230 -8.77 -8.49 -10.29
CA ASN A 230 -8.36 -9.28 -11.46
C ASN A 230 -7.21 -10.22 -11.12
N LEU A 231 -6.19 -9.76 -10.37
CA LEU A 231 -5.09 -10.61 -9.91
C LEU A 231 -5.59 -11.74 -8.99
N ASN A 232 -6.61 -11.47 -8.19
CA ASN A 232 -7.24 -12.51 -7.37
C ASN A 232 -7.88 -13.60 -8.23
N GLY A 233 -8.53 -13.22 -9.34
CA GLY A 233 -9.08 -14.19 -10.29
C GLY A 233 -8.02 -15.06 -10.96
N GLU A 234 -6.85 -14.50 -11.29
CA GLU A 234 -5.71 -15.30 -11.78
C GLU A 234 -5.17 -16.24 -10.70
N TRP A 235 -5.08 -15.77 -9.45
CA TRP A 235 -4.73 -16.63 -8.32
C TRP A 235 -5.72 -17.79 -8.15
N ASP A 236 -7.04 -17.53 -8.25
CA ASP A 236 -8.08 -18.56 -8.08
C ASP A 236 -7.91 -19.70 -9.12
N LYS A 237 -7.52 -19.36 -10.36
CA LYS A 237 -7.21 -20.35 -11.41
C LYS A 237 -5.99 -21.21 -11.05
N ILE A 238 -4.89 -20.58 -10.62
CA ILE A 238 -3.65 -21.28 -10.24
C ILE A 238 -3.93 -22.18 -9.03
N TRP A 239 -4.65 -21.67 -8.04
CA TRP A 239 -5.03 -22.41 -6.83
C TRP A 239 -5.89 -23.63 -7.15
N THR A 240 -6.87 -23.49 -8.05
CA THR A 240 -7.73 -24.60 -8.48
C THR A 240 -6.91 -25.70 -9.17
N LYS A 241 -5.97 -25.33 -10.05
CA LYS A 241 -5.04 -26.30 -10.66
C LYS A 241 -4.16 -26.98 -9.62
N ALA A 242 -3.67 -26.22 -8.64
CA ALA A 242 -2.82 -26.74 -7.57
C ALA A 242 -3.54 -27.78 -6.72
N LEU A 243 -4.82 -27.56 -6.41
CA LEU A 243 -5.66 -28.54 -5.72
C LEU A 243 -6.12 -29.71 -6.61
N GLY A 244 -5.89 -29.63 -7.92
CA GLY A 244 -6.15 -30.71 -8.87
C GLY A 244 -4.91 -31.56 -9.18
N GLY A 245 -3.88 -31.52 -8.34
CA GLY A 245 -2.68 -32.34 -8.49
C GLY A 245 -1.68 -31.84 -9.55
N ALA A 246 -1.72 -30.55 -9.92
CA ALA A 246 -0.76 -30.01 -10.88
C ALA A 246 0.69 -30.10 -10.38
N ASP A 247 1.62 -30.35 -11.31
CA ASP A 247 3.04 -30.49 -11.01
C ASP A 247 3.65 -29.24 -10.33
N ALA A 248 4.52 -29.47 -9.35
CA ALA A 248 5.11 -28.42 -8.53
C ALA A 248 6.01 -27.46 -9.32
N ALA A 249 6.68 -27.91 -10.39
CA ALA A 249 7.49 -27.04 -11.24
C ALA A 249 6.61 -26.13 -12.10
N ALA A 250 5.52 -26.67 -12.66
CA ALA A 250 4.52 -25.88 -13.37
C ALA A 250 3.88 -24.81 -12.47
N LEU A 251 3.48 -25.19 -11.25
CA LEU A 251 2.94 -24.25 -10.25
C LEU A 251 3.95 -23.18 -9.84
N THR A 252 5.24 -23.53 -9.79
CA THR A 252 6.31 -22.56 -9.51
C THR A 252 6.41 -21.50 -10.61
N ALA A 253 6.31 -21.92 -11.88
CA ALA A 253 6.32 -20.99 -13.02
C ALA A 253 5.08 -20.07 -13.01
N GLU A 254 3.88 -20.61 -12.77
CA GLU A 254 2.65 -19.82 -12.68
C GLU A 254 2.69 -18.85 -11.47
N SER A 255 3.19 -19.30 -10.31
CA SER A 255 3.37 -18.45 -9.11
C SER A 255 4.39 -17.32 -9.35
N ARG A 256 5.45 -17.57 -10.13
CA ARG A 256 6.41 -16.53 -10.54
C ARG A 256 5.75 -15.48 -11.43
N ALA A 257 4.97 -15.89 -12.42
CA ALA A 257 4.24 -14.96 -13.30
C ALA A 257 3.19 -14.13 -12.51
N LEU A 258 2.52 -14.74 -11.54
CA LEU A 258 1.63 -14.03 -10.62
C LEU A 258 2.41 -13.00 -9.79
N GLN A 259 3.57 -13.37 -9.24
CA GLN A 259 4.40 -12.46 -8.46
C GLN A 259 4.93 -11.28 -9.31
N ASP A 260 5.31 -11.52 -10.57
CA ASP A 260 5.69 -10.44 -11.49
C ASP A 260 4.56 -9.43 -11.65
N SER A 261 3.32 -9.92 -11.76
CA SER A 261 2.13 -9.08 -11.85
C SER A 261 1.86 -8.32 -10.54
N ILE A 262 2.07 -8.96 -9.38
CA ILE A 262 2.00 -8.31 -8.06
C ILE A 262 3.05 -7.19 -7.93
N TYR A 263 4.29 -7.42 -8.39
CA TYR A 263 5.34 -6.41 -8.39
C TYR A 263 4.95 -5.21 -9.26
N GLN A 264 4.56 -5.45 -10.52
CA GLN A 264 4.17 -4.39 -11.45
C GLN A 264 3.00 -3.56 -10.91
N HIS A 265 2.04 -4.24 -10.28
CA HIS A 265 0.94 -3.60 -9.58
C HIS A 265 1.43 -2.71 -8.44
N ARG A 266 2.31 -3.23 -7.58
CA ARG A 266 2.86 -2.52 -6.41
C ARG A 266 3.70 -1.31 -6.81
N GLU A 267 4.47 -1.38 -7.90
CA GLU A 267 5.27 -0.25 -8.43
C GLU A 267 4.39 0.94 -8.81
N ARG A 268 3.18 0.71 -9.33
CA ARG A 268 2.26 1.74 -9.83
C ARG A 268 1.23 2.18 -8.79
N SER A 269 1.22 1.55 -7.64
CA SER A 269 0.19 1.75 -6.64
C SER A 269 0.39 3.06 -5.86
N PRO A 270 -0.68 3.84 -5.63
CA PRO A 270 -0.62 5.04 -4.80
C PRO A 270 -0.32 4.70 -3.33
N LEU A 271 0.25 5.67 -2.61
CA LEU A 271 0.61 5.52 -1.19
C LEU A 271 -0.64 5.42 -0.31
N VAL A 272 -0.54 4.63 0.75
CA VAL A 272 -1.51 4.62 1.85
C VAL A 272 -0.82 5.15 3.10
N PHE A 273 -1.39 6.16 3.75
CA PHE A 273 -0.81 6.72 4.98
C PHE A 273 -0.78 5.71 6.13
N ASP A 274 0.23 5.82 7.00
CA ASP A 274 0.45 4.86 8.10
C ASP A 274 -0.67 4.88 9.15
N TRP A 275 -1.33 6.02 9.35
CA TRP A 275 -2.45 6.13 10.31
C TRP A 275 -3.64 5.25 9.90
N VAL A 276 -3.94 5.19 8.60
CA VAL A 276 -5.00 4.34 8.04
C VAL A 276 -4.68 2.88 8.31
N TYR A 277 -3.44 2.49 8.01
CA TYR A 277 -2.96 1.17 8.28
C TYR A 277 -3.08 0.84 9.78
N SER A 278 -2.73 1.76 10.68
CA SER A 278 -2.82 1.52 12.12
C SER A 278 -4.25 1.32 12.63
N ILE A 279 -5.26 1.95 12.02
CA ILE A 279 -6.68 1.83 12.39
C ILE A 279 -7.21 0.45 12.00
N PHE A 280 -6.93 0.01 10.77
CA PHE A 280 -7.53 -1.22 10.23
C PHE A 280 -6.68 -2.48 10.46
N ARG A 281 -5.45 -2.34 10.95
CA ARG A 281 -4.48 -3.44 11.05
C ARG A 281 -5.02 -4.66 11.80
N SER A 282 -5.52 -4.48 13.02
CA SER A 282 -5.92 -5.61 13.86
C SER A 282 -6.99 -6.47 13.20
N ALA A 283 -8.04 -5.84 12.67
CA ALA A 283 -9.08 -6.53 11.93
C ALA A 283 -8.54 -7.17 10.64
N SER A 284 -7.67 -6.49 9.90
CA SER A 284 -7.11 -7.04 8.65
C SER A 284 -6.13 -8.19 8.88
N GLU A 285 -5.40 -8.21 10.00
CA GLU A 285 -4.52 -9.33 10.39
C GLU A 285 -5.33 -10.55 10.83
N ASP A 286 -6.42 -10.35 11.57
CA ASP A 286 -7.34 -11.42 11.94
C ASP A 286 -8.01 -12.05 10.70
N GLU A 287 -8.56 -11.20 9.80
CA GLU A 287 -9.12 -11.62 8.52
C GLU A 287 -8.11 -12.42 7.66
N ALA A 288 -6.84 -11.98 7.64
CA ALA A 288 -5.77 -12.63 6.89
C ALA A 288 -5.37 -13.98 7.49
N HIS A 289 -5.22 -14.03 8.83
CA HIS A 289 -4.93 -15.25 9.55
C HIS A 289 -6.02 -16.31 9.36
N TYR A 290 -7.29 -15.92 9.53
CA TYR A 290 -8.43 -16.81 9.30
C TYR A 290 -8.46 -17.36 7.87
N ALA A 291 -8.25 -16.50 6.87
CA ALA A 291 -8.23 -16.91 5.47
C ALA A 291 -7.06 -17.86 5.17
N ALA A 292 -5.87 -17.60 5.70
CA ALA A 292 -4.71 -18.47 5.52
C ALA A 292 -4.94 -19.84 6.16
N GLU A 293 -5.47 -19.89 7.38
CA GLU A 293 -5.83 -21.15 8.06
C GLU A 293 -6.84 -21.98 7.27
N ASP A 294 -7.87 -21.35 6.70
CA ASP A 294 -8.86 -22.06 5.87
C ASP A 294 -8.25 -22.62 4.59
N LEU A 295 -7.38 -21.85 3.91
CA LEU A 295 -6.66 -22.31 2.72
C LEU A 295 -5.70 -23.44 3.03
N VAL A 296 -4.98 -23.38 4.17
CA VAL A 296 -4.12 -24.48 4.62
C VAL A 296 -4.95 -25.74 4.87
N ARG A 297 -6.06 -25.64 5.60
CA ARG A 297 -6.93 -26.78 5.88
C ARG A 297 -7.48 -27.42 4.59
N LYS A 298 -7.83 -26.61 3.58
CA LYS A 298 -8.28 -27.11 2.27
C LYS A 298 -7.17 -27.89 1.56
N ALA A 299 -5.97 -27.33 1.50
CA ALA A 299 -4.81 -27.97 0.88
C ALA A 299 -4.42 -29.28 1.60
N GLU A 300 -4.39 -29.29 2.94
CA GLU A 300 -4.09 -30.50 3.72
C GLU A 300 -5.08 -31.63 3.42
N LYS A 301 -6.39 -31.32 3.31
CA LYS A 301 -7.40 -32.32 2.95
C LYS A 301 -7.18 -32.93 1.57
N THR A 302 -6.85 -32.10 0.58
CA THR A 302 -6.54 -32.58 -0.78
C THR A 302 -5.32 -33.49 -0.77
N LEU A 303 -4.23 -33.08 -0.12
CA LEU A 303 -2.99 -33.86 -0.03
C LEU A 303 -3.20 -35.21 0.70
N ILE A 304 -4.07 -35.26 1.72
CA ILE A 304 -4.42 -36.50 2.42
C ILE A 304 -5.33 -37.40 1.55
N GLY A 305 -6.20 -36.80 0.74
CA GLY A 305 -7.06 -37.52 -0.20
C GLY A 305 -6.27 -38.22 -1.30
N GLU A 306 -5.30 -37.53 -1.90
CA GLU A 306 -4.38 -38.09 -2.90
C GLU A 306 -3.50 -39.23 -2.34
N ALA A 307 -3.15 -39.18 -1.05
CA ALA A 307 -2.33 -40.23 -0.43
C ALA A 307 -3.10 -41.54 -0.14
N LYS A 308 -4.43 -41.56 -0.34
CA LYS A 308 -5.30 -42.73 -0.11
C LYS A 308 -5.77 -43.41 -1.39
N GLU A 309 -5.51 -42.81 -2.55
CA GLU A 309 -5.71 -43.42 -3.89
C GLU A 309 -4.39 -44.01 -4.42
#